data_AF-A0AA89B1P6-F1
#
_entry.id   AF-A0AA89B1P6-F1
#
_cell.length_a   1.000
_cell.length_b   1.000
_cell.length_c   1.000
_cell.angle_alpha   90.00
_cell.angle_beta   90.00
_cell.angle_gamma   90.00
#
_symmetry.space_group_name_H-M   'P 1'
#
loop_
_entity.id
_entity.type
_entity.pdbx_description
1 polymer ?
#
loop_
_entity_poly.entity_id
_entity_poly.type
_entity_poly.pdbx_seq_one_letter_code
_entity_poly.pdbx_strand_id
1 'polypeptide(L)'
;MVHWGGEVYSSKVGVHPHTATAMGSGRFSDHILKNSGYITGMRVSENSQELRFPEPVYAHSDEYQCYDFYYLKDYVADPEFYYGGPGKIVLHRTDYIIVIL
;
A
#
# COMPACT_ATOMS: atom_id res chain seq x y z
N MET A 1 -1.98 -8.45 16.35
CA MET A 1 -1.62 -7.36 15.41
C MET A 1 -0.78 -8.00 14.33
N VAL A 2 -1.22 -7.89 13.08
CA VAL A 2 -0.56 -8.55 11.96
C VAL A 2 -0.08 -7.47 11.00
N HIS A 3 1.19 -7.51 10.64
CA HIS A 3 1.77 -6.52 9.74
C HIS A 3 2.01 -7.16 8.38
N TRP A 4 1.44 -6.55 7.35
CA TRP A 4 1.68 -6.91 5.96
C TRP A 4 2.12 -5.66 5.22
N GLY A 5 2.93 -5.80 4.18
CA GLY A 5 3.43 -4.62 3.51
C GLY A 5 4.23 -4.96 2.27
N GLY A 6 4.63 -3.89 1.60
CA GLY A 6 5.55 -3.91 0.48
C GLY A 6 6.65 -2.89 0.71
N GLU A 7 7.84 -3.18 0.21
CA GLU A 7 8.98 -2.28 0.24
C GLU A 7 9.37 -1.92 -1.19
N VAL A 8 9.65 -0.63 -1.42
CA VAL A 8 10.36 -0.21 -2.63
C VAL A 8 11.83 -0.09 -2.29
N TYR A 9 12.61 -1.06 -2.77
CA TYR A 9 14.05 -1.02 -2.60
C TYR A 9 14.70 -0.10 -3.65
N SER A 10 15.57 0.80 -3.20
CA SER A 10 16.49 1.55 -4.05
C SER A 10 17.75 1.90 -3.29
N SER A 11 18.90 1.84 -3.96
CA SER A 11 20.16 2.36 -3.39
C SER A 11 20.16 3.88 -3.20
N LYS A 12 19.10 4.57 -3.67
CA LYS A 12 18.90 6.01 -3.57
C LYS A 12 17.76 6.41 -2.63
N VAL A 13 17.16 5.47 -1.89
CA VAL A 13 16.18 5.80 -0.84
C VAL A 13 16.81 6.80 0.15
N GLY A 14 16.07 7.85 0.50
CA GLY A 14 16.57 8.95 1.36
C GLY A 14 17.56 9.92 0.69
N VAL A 15 18.01 9.65 -0.53
CA VAL A 15 18.87 10.55 -1.31
C VAL A 15 18.00 11.38 -2.24
N HIS A 16 18.26 12.69 -2.31
CA HIS A 16 17.52 13.59 -3.19
C HIS A 16 18.22 13.77 -4.53
N PRO A 17 17.47 13.77 -5.65
CA PRO A 17 16.02 13.54 -5.74
C PRO A 17 15.64 12.09 -5.42
N HIS A 18 14.47 11.91 -4.77
CA HIS A 18 13.92 10.61 -4.37
C HIS A 18 13.87 9.62 -5.55
N THR A 19 13.84 8.31 -5.26
CA THR A 19 14.01 7.27 -6.29
C THR A 19 12.95 7.34 -7.39
N ALA A 20 13.36 6.95 -8.61
CA ALA A 20 12.46 6.75 -9.77
C ALA A 20 11.79 5.37 -9.78
N THR A 21 12.00 4.58 -8.72
CA THR A 21 11.50 3.21 -8.65
C THR A 21 9.97 3.27 -8.53
N ALA A 22 9.29 2.74 -9.53
CA ALA A 22 7.84 2.63 -9.52
C ALA A 22 7.37 1.55 -8.53
N MET A 23 6.21 1.75 -7.91
CA MET A 23 5.51 0.74 -7.11
C MET A 23 4.25 0.26 -7.83
N GLY A 24 4.00 -1.05 -7.78
CA GLY A 24 2.85 -1.65 -8.46
C GLY A 24 2.92 -1.40 -9.97
N SER A 25 1.92 -0.70 -10.52
CA SER A 25 1.91 -0.31 -11.94
C SER A 25 2.66 0.99 -12.24
N GLY A 26 3.22 1.67 -11.23
CA GLY A 26 3.79 3.01 -11.36
C GLY A 26 2.76 4.14 -11.44
N ARG A 27 1.47 3.83 -11.27
CA ARG A 27 0.39 4.81 -11.15
C ARG A 27 -0.05 4.90 -9.69
N PHE A 28 -0.49 6.09 -9.29
CA PHE A 28 -1.15 6.28 -8.00
C PHE A 28 -2.41 5.43 -7.89
N SER A 29 -2.77 5.12 -6.66
CA SER A 29 -3.93 4.32 -6.28
C SER A 29 -5.20 4.94 -6.84
N ASP A 30 -5.96 4.15 -7.56
CA ASP A 30 -7.18 4.59 -8.24
C ASP A 30 -8.15 3.41 -8.34
N HIS A 31 -9.12 3.41 -7.45
CA HIS A 31 -10.16 2.38 -7.40
C HIS A 31 -11.23 2.52 -8.50
N ILE A 32 -11.31 3.70 -9.14
CA ILE A 32 -12.29 3.98 -10.20
C ILE A 32 -11.75 3.46 -11.53
N LEU A 33 -10.52 3.82 -11.87
CA LEU A 33 -9.87 3.39 -13.12
C LEU A 33 -9.24 1.99 -13.00
N LYS A 34 -9.00 1.50 -11.79
CA LYS A 34 -8.36 0.19 -11.49
C LYS A 34 -7.08 -0.05 -12.29
N ASN A 35 -6.29 1.01 -12.50
CA ASN A 35 -5.04 0.98 -13.27
C ASN A 35 -3.78 1.00 -12.37
N SER A 36 -3.97 0.94 -11.05
CA SER A 36 -2.94 0.76 -10.03
C SER A 36 -2.73 -0.71 -9.70
N GLY A 37 -1.71 -1.03 -8.91
CA GLY A 37 -1.62 -2.35 -8.28
C GLY A 37 -2.74 -2.50 -7.25
N TYR A 38 -3.31 -3.69 -7.11
CA TYR A 38 -4.33 -3.94 -6.08
C TYR A 38 -4.26 -5.37 -5.53
N ILE A 39 -4.73 -5.53 -4.31
CA ILE A 39 -4.84 -6.80 -3.57
C ILE A 39 -6.29 -6.98 -3.16
N THR A 40 -6.83 -8.19 -3.37
CA THR A 40 -8.17 -8.61 -2.94
C THR A 40 -8.09 -9.93 -2.17
N GLY A 41 -9.18 -10.36 -1.54
CA GLY A 41 -9.22 -11.61 -0.79
C GLY A 41 -8.37 -11.60 0.48
N MET A 42 -8.06 -10.41 1.02
CA MET A 42 -7.26 -10.29 2.24
C MET A 42 -8.02 -10.88 3.43
N ARG A 43 -7.41 -11.85 4.11
CA ARG A 43 -7.98 -12.50 5.29
C ARG A 43 -6.92 -12.70 6.35
N VAL A 44 -7.35 -12.66 7.61
CA VAL A 44 -6.52 -13.01 8.75
C VAL A 44 -7.16 -14.21 9.44
N SER A 45 -6.34 -15.21 9.76
CA SER A 45 -6.71 -16.27 10.69
C SER A 45 -6.14 -15.89 12.05
N GLU A 46 -7.02 -15.65 13.01
CA GLU A 46 -6.62 -15.54 14.41
C GLU A 46 -6.61 -16.95 15.05
N ASN A 47 -6.58 -17.04 16.38
CA ASN A 47 -6.68 -18.33 17.09
C ASN A 47 -8.01 -19.06 16.86
N SER A 48 -8.99 -18.42 16.21
CA SER A 48 -10.15 -19.08 15.61
C SER A 48 -9.77 -19.62 14.24
N GLN A 49 -10.09 -20.87 13.92
CA GLN A 49 -9.83 -21.50 12.61
C GLN A 49 -10.60 -20.87 11.42
N GLU A 50 -11.26 -19.72 11.63
CA GLU A 50 -12.04 -19.02 10.63
C GLU A 50 -11.25 -17.83 10.06
N LEU A 51 -11.34 -17.68 8.74
CA LEU A 51 -10.79 -16.53 8.02
C LEU A 51 -11.73 -15.33 8.17
N ARG A 52 -11.19 -14.22 8.69
CA ARG A 52 -11.96 -12.99 8.89
C ARG A 52 -11.37 -11.85 8.06
N PHE A 53 -12.19 -10.84 7.80
CA PHE A 53 -11.67 -9.58 7.26
C PHE A 53 -10.72 -8.95 8.28
N PRO A 54 -9.61 -8.34 7.81
CA PRO A 54 -8.75 -7.59 8.68
C PRO A 54 -9.47 -6.31 9.15
N GLU A 55 -9.76 -6.20 10.45
CA GLU A 55 -10.32 -4.99 11.07
C GLU A 55 -9.83 -4.86 12.51
N PRO A 56 -9.38 -3.67 12.95
CA PRO A 56 -9.27 -2.41 12.20
C PRO A 56 -8.06 -2.35 11.25
N VAL A 57 -8.22 -1.69 10.09
CA VAL A 57 -7.13 -1.47 9.12
C VAL A 57 -6.51 -0.08 9.31
N TYR A 58 -5.19 -0.03 9.38
CA TYR A 58 -4.38 1.17 9.39
C TYR A 58 -3.32 1.08 8.29
N ALA A 59 -3.39 1.94 7.28
CA ALA A 59 -2.39 1.96 6.22
C ALA A 59 -1.45 3.18 6.38
N HIS A 60 -0.17 2.96 6.12
CA HIS A 60 0.91 3.95 6.28
C HIS A 60 1.83 3.93 5.06
N SER A 61 2.29 5.12 4.66
CA SER A 61 3.30 5.33 3.61
C SER A 61 4.24 6.44 4.10
N ASP A 62 5.54 6.15 4.16
CA ASP A 62 6.55 7.14 4.58
C ASP A 62 6.71 8.26 3.54
N GLU A 63 6.57 7.95 2.25
CA GLU A 63 6.70 8.89 1.14
C GLU A 63 5.35 9.07 0.42
N TYR A 64 4.36 9.59 1.15
CA TYR A 64 2.96 9.76 0.69
C TYR A 64 2.81 10.58 -0.60
N GLN A 65 3.83 11.37 -0.97
CA GLN A 65 3.85 12.10 -2.24
C GLN A 65 4.36 11.25 -3.41
N CYS A 66 5.21 10.25 -3.17
CA CYS A 66 5.73 9.32 -4.17
C CYS A 66 4.85 8.10 -4.37
N TYR A 67 4.27 7.60 -3.28
CA TYR A 67 3.49 6.37 -3.24
C TYR A 67 2.27 6.55 -2.35
N ASP A 68 1.14 6.05 -2.82
CA ASP A 68 -0.13 6.12 -2.12
C ASP A 68 -0.83 4.77 -2.10
N PHE A 69 -1.92 4.73 -1.35
CA PHE A 69 -2.80 3.59 -1.25
C PHE A 69 -4.24 4.05 -1.08
N TYR A 70 -5.17 3.16 -1.40
CA TYR A 70 -6.59 3.34 -1.15
C TYR A 70 -7.22 2.02 -0.71
N TYR A 71 -7.80 2.01 0.48
CA TYR A 71 -8.51 0.83 0.99
C TYR A 71 -10.01 1.01 0.77
N LEU A 72 -10.54 0.31 -0.23
CA LEU A 72 -11.97 0.29 -0.52
C LEU A 72 -12.63 -0.83 0.26
N LYS A 73 -13.38 -0.47 1.30
CA LYS A 73 -14.17 -1.42 2.10
C LYS A 73 -15.68 -1.12 2.09
N ASP A 74 -16.04 0.14 1.89
CA ASP A 74 -17.43 0.56 1.91
C ASP A 74 -18.09 0.21 0.57
N TYR A 75 -19.32 -0.32 0.64
CA TYR A 75 -20.13 -0.67 -0.53
C TYR A 75 -19.53 -1.73 -1.46
N VAL A 76 -18.58 -2.54 -0.97
CA VAL A 76 -18.01 -3.70 -1.69
C VAL A 76 -18.17 -4.99 -0.89
N ALA A 77 -18.30 -6.12 -1.59
CA ALA A 77 -18.47 -7.43 -0.95
C ALA A 77 -17.16 -8.00 -0.37
N ASP A 78 -16.03 -7.65 -0.98
CA ASP A 78 -14.68 -8.03 -0.54
C ASP A 78 -13.81 -6.77 -0.58
N PRO A 79 -13.15 -6.39 0.53
CA PRO A 79 -12.31 -5.21 0.54
C PRO A 79 -11.16 -5.30 -0.45
N GLU A 80 -10.88 -4.18 -1.11
CA GLU A 80 -9.83 -4.04 -2.12
C GLU A 80 -8.77 -3.05 -1.62
N PHE A 81 -7.50 -3.43 -1.68
CA PHE A 81 -6.38 -2.56 -1.33
C PHE A 81 -5.62 -2.15 -2.58
N TYR A 82 -5.78 -0.91 -2.99
CA TYR A 82 -5.05 -0.31 -4.11
C TYR A 82 -3.77 0.34 -3.62
N TYR A 83 -2.69 0.22 -4.40
CA TYR A 83 -1.38 0.78 -4.08
C TYR A 83 -0.60 1.11 -5.35
N GLY A 84 0.28 2.09 -5.27
CA GLY A 84 1.22 2.36 -6.33
C GLY A 84 1.89 3.72 -6.21
N GLY A 85 2.49 4.16 -7.31
CA GLY A 85 3.11 5.46 -7.41
C GLY A 85 4.32 5.46 -8.35
N PRO A 86 4.56 6.55 -9.08
CA PRO A 86 5.65 6.64 -10.06
C PRO A 86 7.04 6.82 -9.41
N GLY A 87 7.09 7.12 -8.10
CA GLY A 87 8.29 7.65 -7.46
C GLY A 87 8.59 9.10 -7.85
N LYS A 88 9.73 9.63 -7.41
CA LYS A 88 10.27 10.96 -7.79
C LYS A 88 9.46 12.21 -7.42
N ILE A 89 8.66 12.17 -6.34
CA ILE A 89 7.95 13.34 -5.81
C ILE A 89 8.46 13.63 -4.39
N VAL A 90 9.29 14.66 -4.28
CA VAL A 90 10.05 15.18 -3.11
C VAL A 90 9.12 15.47 -1.88
N LEU A 91 9.35 15.18 -0.57
CA LEU A 91 10.51 15.15 0.37
C LEU A 91 10.23 14.26 1.64
N HIS A 92 11.30 13.67 2.21
CA HIS A 92 11.52 13.16 3.60
C HIS A 92 11.13 11.70 4.00
N ARG A 93 12.11 10.80 3.83
CA ARG A 93 12.68 9.80 4.79
C ARG A 93 12.24 8.34 4.55
N THR A 94 13.21 7.45 4.79
CA THR A 94 13.31 6.00 4.49
C THR A 94 12.03 5.16 4.60
N ASP A 95 11.91 4.18 3.69
CA ASP A 95 10.65 3.76 3.08
C ASP A 95 10.11 2.39 3.53
N TYR A 96 8.85 2.34 3.95
CA TYR A 96 7.99 1.17 3.90
C TYR A 96 6.53 1.57 3.61
N ILE A 97 5.81 0.82 2.77
CA ILE A 97 4.34 0.79 2.89
C ILE A 97 4.02 -0.33 3.85
N ILE A 98 3.73 0.06 5.09
CA ILE A 98 3.25 -0.84 6.12
C ILE A 98 1.74 -0.69 6.15
N VAL A 99 1.05 -1.74 5.71
CA VAL A 99 -0.38 -1.89 6.00
C VAL A 99 -0.47 -2.65 7.32
N ILE A 100 -0.77 -1.92 8.36
CA ILE A 100 -1.04 -2.46 9.68
C ILE A 100 -2.51 -2.95 9.68
N LEU A 101 -2.71 -4.25 9.89
CA LEU A 101 -4.03 -4.89 10.01
C LEU A 101 -4.22 -5.49 11.42
#